data_AF-A0A2M7N4J2-F1
#
_entry.id   AF-A0A2M7N4J2-F1
#
_cell.length_a   1.000
_cell.length_b   1.000
_cell.length_c   1.000
_cell.angle_alpha   90.00
_cell.angle_beta   90.00
_cell.angle_gamma   90.00
#
_symmetry.space_group_name_H-M   'P 1'
#
loop_
_entity.id
_entity.type
_entity.pdbx_description
1 polymer ?
#
loop_
_entity_poly.entity_id
_entity_poly.type
_entity_poly.pdbx_seq_one_letter_code
_entity_poly.pdbx_strand_id
1 'polypeptide(L)'
;MSALFAKKSFVYLLRTLLGLLVLAILTVLLLGTESALRWSAGQAERWSGGRLILTDVRGSLYGQVRIAALSYQDGDYRYEAKQTLLDWSPQSLLVQPVKINKLAVQELRITELKPGVEATPLPVSLRLPVTFSAPSLTVARLVFKRGNAEQVLNGIEFALDKDAARYRMRLNKIVSAWGSVQGEMTLADTRPYAVQARFVLQSESRQQAYRIAADVGGTLSQLMLDGKATAWGGKADIHAKLLPLARVPLVEARIEAAGVNPASLRPDLPQAELSAVFVLKPQRAQGWQGSV
;
A
#
# COMPACT_ATOMS: atom_id res chain seq x y z
N MET A 1 41.70 5.62 -62.96
CA MET A 1 40.74 6.36 -62.10
C MET A 1 39.90 5.45 -61.18
N SER A 2 40.34 4.22 -60.88
CA SER A 2 39.55 3.23 -60.11
C SER A 2 39.97 3.06 -58.64
N ALA A 3 41.13 3.60 -58.21
CA ALA A 3 41.61 3.44 -56.82
C ALA A 3 41.17 4.56 -55.85
N LEU A 4 40.75 5.73 -56.37
CA LEU A 4 40.35 6.89 -55.56
C LEU A 4 38.90 6.83 -55.07
N PHE A 5 38.01 6.14 -55.80
CA PHE A 5 36.60 5.97 -55.40
C PHE A 5 36.42 4.94 -54.29
N ALA A 6 37.21 3.86 -54.27
CA ALA A 6 37.20 2.85 -53.21
C ALA A 6 37.68 3.41 -51.86
N LYS A 7 38.66 4.34 -51.86
CA LYS A 7 39.14 4.99 -50.63
C LYS A 7 38.11 5.94 -50.01
N LYS A 8 37.34 6.69 -50.80
CA LYS A 8 36.31 7.60 -50.26
C LYS A 8 35.11 6.84 -49.71
N SER A 9 34.59 5.84 -50.43
CA SER A 9 33.45 5.03 -49.97
C SER A 9 33.77 4.21 -48.72
N PHE A 10 34.99 3.68 -48.61
CA PHE A 10 35.45 2.99 -47.40
C PHE A 10 35.54 3.92 -46.18
N VAL A 11 36.01 5.16 -46.35
CA VAL A 11 36.06 6.15 -45.26
C VAL A 11 34.66 6.59 -44.81
N TYR A 12 33.69 6.71 -45.73
CA TYR A 12 32.30 7.03 -45.36
C TYR A 12 31.58 5.86 -44.68
N LEU A 13 31.77 4.62 -45.16
CA LEU A 13 31.24 3.41 -44.51
C LEU A 13 31.82 3.19 -43.11
N LEU A 14 33.13 3.40 -42.96
CA LEU A 14 33.78 3.29 -41.66
C LEU A 14 33.29 4.38 -40.69
N ARG A 15 33.06 5.61 -41.16
CA ARG A 15 32.50 6.71 -40.35
C ARG A 15 31.05 6.45 -39.92
N THR A 16 30.19 5.91 -40.78
CA THR A 16 28.81 5.56 -40.40
C THR A 16 28.75 4.37 -39.46
N LEU A 17 29.57 3.33 -39.67
CA LEU A 17 29.68 2.20 -38.73
C LEU A 17 30.22 2.64 -37.37
N LEU A 18 31.24 3.51 -37.34
CA LEU A 18 31.75 4.08 -36.08
C LEU A 18 30.69 4.96 -35.40
N GLY A 19 29.92 5.73 -36.16
CA GLY A 19 28.81 6.53 -35.64
C GLY A 19 27.67 5.69 -35.06
N LEU A 20 27.30 4.59 -35.72
CA LEU A 20 26.31 3.63 -35.22
C LEU A 20 26.81 2.86 -33.99
N LEU A 21 28.10 2.53 -33.95
CA LEU A 21 28.74 1.90 -32.79
C LEU A 21 28.79 2.86 -31.60
N VAL A 22 29.16 4.13 -31.82
CA VAL A 22 29.15 5.19 -30.80
C VAL A 22 27.72 5.47 -30.32
N LEU A 23 26.72 5.46 -31.20
CA LEU A 23 25.32 5.58 -30.83
C LEU A 23 24.81 4.36 -30.05
N ALA A 24 25.20 3.15 -30.44
CA ALA A 24 24.86 1.92 -29.71
C ALA A 24 25.53 1.88 -28.33
N ILE A 25 26.80 2.29 -28.22
CA ILE A 25 27.54 2.41 -26.96
C ILE A 25 26.96 3.52 -26.08
N LEU A 26 26.60 4.68 -26.65
CA LEU A 26 25.92 5.76 -25.94
C LEU A 26 24.52 5.34 -25.47
N THR A 27 23.78 4.55 -26.26
CA THR A 27 22.49 4.01 -25.86
C THR A 27 22.65 3.00 -24.73
N VAL A 28 23.62 2.07 -24.83
CA VAL A 28 23.96 1.09 -23.78
C VAL A 28 24.48 1.76 -22.49
N LEU A 29 25.22 2.87 -22.58
CA LEU A 29 25.70 3.67 -21.45
C LEU A 29 24.63 4.59 -20.85
N LEU A 30 23.72 5.13 -21.67
CA LEU A 30 22.58 5.93 -21.20
C LEU A 30 21.54 5.06 -20.52
N LEU A 31 21.35 3.82 -20.96
CA LEU A 31 20.36 2.91 -20.38
C LEU A 31 20.63 2.57 -18.90
N GLY A 32 21.86 2.74 -18.39
CA GLY A 32 22.24 2.35 -17.03
C GLY A 32 22.75 3.44 -16.07
N THR A 33 22.66 4.72 -16.43
CA THR A 33 23.29 5.81 -15.65
C THR A 33 22.28 6.71 -14.94
N GLU A 34 22.70 7.28 -13.81
CA GLU A 34 21.94 8.21 -12.97
C GLU A 34 21.30 9.37 -13.75
N SER A 35 21.89 9.76 -14.88
CA SER A 35 21.33 10.78 -15.79
C SER A 35 20.06 10.31 -16.52
N ALA A 36 19.98 9.06 -16.96
CA ALA A 36 18.75 8.53 -17.57
C ALA A 36 17.65 8.32 -16.53
N LEU A 37 18.03 7.95 -15.31
CA LEU A 37 17.11 7.89 -14.18
C LEU A 37 16.54 9.28 -13.82
N ARG A 38 17.38 10.33 -13.81
CA ARG A 38 16.92 11.70 -13.60
C ARG A 38 16.08 12.21 -14.77
N TRP A 39 16.44 11.87 -16.00
CA TRP A 39 15.64 12.22 -17.17
C TRP A 39 14.26 11.54 -17.13
N SER A 40 14.19 10.25 -16.79
CA SER A 40 12.92 9.51 -16.69
C SER A 40 12.06 10.02 -15.54
N ALA A 41 12.67 10.38 -14.40
CA ALA A 41 11.99 11.07 -13.31
C ALA A 41 11.34 12.37 -13.81
N GLY A 42 12.09 13.22 -14.52
CA GLY A 42 11.54 14.45 -15.10
C GLY A 42 10.43 14.23 -16.13
N GLN A 43 10.47 13.13 -16.91
CA GLN A 43 9.34 12.77 -17.79
C GLN A 43 8.11 12.34 -16.99
N ALA A 44 8.28 11.57 -15.91
CA ALA A 44 7.18 11.15 -15.06
C ALA A 44 6.45 12.34 -14.42
N GLU A 45 7.18 13.37 -13.97
CA GLU A 45 6.59 14.62 -13.49
C GLU A 45 5.76 15.32 -14.58
N ARG A 46 6.29 15.42 -15.80
CA ARG A 46 5.58 16.03 -16.94
C ARG A 46 4.31 15.27 -17.30
N TRP A 47 4.38 13.94 -17.40
CA TRP A 47 3.22 13.09 -17.70
C TRP A 47 2.17 13.12 -16.60
N SER A 48 2.58 13.35 -15.35
CA SER A 48 1.63 13.57 -14.24
C SER A 48 0.94 14.93 -14.28
N GLY A 49 1.33 15.83 -15.21
CA GLY A 49 0.87 17.22 -15.24
C GLY A 49 1.35 18.03 -14.02
N GLY A 50 2.53 17.72 -13.49
CA GLY A 50 3.11 18.36 -12.30
C GLY A 50 2.53 17.89 -10.96
N ARG A 51 1.70 16.83 -10.95
CA ARG A 51 1.15 16.23 -9.72
C ARG A 51 2.16 15.39 -8.96
N LEU A 52 3.12 14.81 -9.69
CA LEU A 52 4.25 14.07 -9.15
C LEU A 52 5.49 14.97 -9.17
N ILE A 53 6.21 15.00 -8.06
CA ILE A 53 7.49 15.69 -7.89
C ILE A 53 8.47 14.70 -7.24
N LEU A 54 9.65 14.58 -7.83
CA LEU A 54 10.72 13.68 -7.43
C LEU A 54 11.99 14.48 -7.16
N THR A 55 12.46 14.47 -5.92
CA THR A 55 13.64 15.22 -5.49
C THR A 55 14.79 14.27 -5.20
N ASP A 56 15.96 14.62 -5.75
CA ASP A 56 17.24 13.93 -5.52
C ASP A 56 17.15 12.42 -5.77
N VAL A 57 16.83 12.08 -7.01
CA VAL A 57 16.79 10.70 -7.51
C VAL A 57 18.21 10.27 -7.88
N ARG A 58 18.69 9.21 -7.21
CA ARG A 58 20.04 8.67 -7.37
C ARG A 58 20.03 7.18 -7.67
N GLY A 59 21.15 6.69 -8.20
CA GLY A 59 21.37 5.27 -8.49
C GLY A 59 21.21 4.95 -9.98
N SER A 60 20.72 3.76 -10.28
CA SER A 60 20.58 3.29 -11.67
C SER A 60 19.26 2.58 -11.85
N LEU A 61 18.66 2.73 -13.03
CA LEU A 61 17.51 1.92 -13.42
C LEU A 61 17.85 0.42 -13.41
N TYR A 62 19.11 0.03 -13.66
CA TYR A 62 19.61 -1.36 -13.59
C TYR A 62 19.99 -1.85 -12.20
N GLY A 63 19.80 -1.03 -11.17
CA GLY A 63 20.11 -1.40 -9.81
C GLY A 63 19.16 -0.73 -8.82
N GLN A 64 19.72 -0.37 -7.67
CA GLN A 64 18.95 0.33 -6.64
C GLN A 64 18.71 1.78 -7.05
N VAL A 65 17.45 2.20 -6.95
CA VAL A 65 17.00 3.58 -7.10
C VAL A 65 16.73 4.13 -5.71
N ARG A 66 17.32 5.29 -5.41
CA ARG A 66 17.10 6.02 -4.17
C ARG A 66 16.44 7.35 -4.49
N ILE A 67 15.37 7.67 -3.80
CA ILE A 67 14.62 8.92 -3.97
C ILE A 67 14.57 9.60 -2.60
N ALA A 68 15.16 10.78 -2.46
CA ALA A 68 15.18 11.47 -1.18
C ALA A 68 13.78 11.93 -0.76
N ALA A 69 13.01 12.48 -1.71
CA ALA A 69 11.61 12.83 -1.51
C ALA A 69 10.79 12.63 -2.78
N LEU A 70 9.59 12.09 -2.61
CA LEU A 70 8.57 11.95 -3.63
C LEU A 70 7.30 12.60 -3.08
N SER A 71 6.69 13.50 -3.84
CA SER A 71 5.37 14.05 -3.53
C SER A 71 4.42 13.76 -4.69
N TYR A 72 3.28 13.18 -4.40
CA TYR A 72 2.18 13.02 -5.34
C TYR A 72 0.93 13.68 -4.77
N GLN A 73 0.33 14.60 -5.51
CA GLN A 73 -0.92 15.25 -5.12
C GLN A 73 -2.05 14.79 -6.04
N ASP A 74 -3.01 14.10 -5.45
CA ASP A 74 -4.34 13.91 -6.00
C ASP A 74 -5.27 15.01 -5.49
N GLY A 75 -6.41 15.24 -6.13
CA GLY A 75 -7.31 16.36 -5.83
C GLY A 75 -7.67 16.51 -4.35
N ASP A 76 -7.81 15.38 -3.63
CA ASP A 76 -8.22 15.33 -2.24
C ASP A 76 -7.09 14.96 -1.26
N TYR A 77 -5.98 14.39 -1.76
CA TYR A 77 -4.92 13.83 -0.93
C TYR A 77 -3.52 14.20 -1.45
N ARG A 78 -2.62 14.50 -0.53
CA ARG A 78 -1.18 14.59 -0.79
C ARG A 78 -0.46 13.41 -0.16
N TYR A 79 0.34 12.72 -0.95
CA TYR A 79 1.17 11.59 -0.58
C TYR A 79 2.64 12.01 -0.65
N GLU A 80 3.35 11.97 0.46
CA GLU A 80 4.75 12.35 0.54
C GLU A 80 5.56 11.17 1.08
N ALA A 81 6.46 10.63 0.26
CA ALA A 81 7.37 9.57 0.66
C ALA A 81 8.80 10.14 0.79
N LYS A 82 9.48 9.83 1.88
CA LYS A 82 10.87 10.24 2.13
C LYS A 82 11.78 9.03 2.21
N GLN A 83 12.99 9.20 1.70
CA GLN A 83 14.07 8.20 1.68
C GLN A 83 13.56 6.85 1.17
N THR A 84 13.04 6.87 -0.05
CA THR A 84 12.54 5.68 -0.74
C THR A 84 13.70 4.94 -1.39
N LEU A 85 13.83 3.66 -1.10
CA LEU A 85 14.76 2.73 -1.74
C LEU A 85 13.95 1.71 -2.53
N LEU A 86 14.17 1.67 -3.85
CA LEU A 86 13.60 0.69 -4.76
C LEU A 86 14.71 -0.20 -5.29
N ASP A 87 14.58 -1.50 -5.06
CA ASP A 87 15.36 -2.56 -5.68
C ASP A 87 14.41 -3.41 -6.53
N TRP A 88 14.67 -3.44 -7.83
CA TRP A 88 13.82 -4.10 -8.80
C TRP A 88 14.69 -4.76 -9.87
N SER A 89 14.09 -5.64 -10.66
CA SER A 89 14.79 -6.39 -11.71
C SER A 89 14.34 -5.93 -13.10
N PRO A 90 15.01 -5.00 -13.77
CA PRO A 90 14.54 -4.46 -15.06
C PRO A 90 14.50 -5.49 -16.17
N GLN A 91 15.33 -6.52 -16.10
CA GLN A 91 15.30 -7.68 -16.98
C GLN A 91 13.93 -8.40 -16.96
N SER A 92 13.16 -8.27 -15.87
CA SER A 92 11.79 -8.79 -15.77
C SER A 92 10.74 -7.90 -16.46
N LEU A 93 11.11 -6.75 -17.03
CA LEU A 93 10.18 -6.02 -17.91
C LEU A 93 9.89 -6.77 -19.21
N LEU A 94 10.86 -7.58 -19.67
CA LEU A 94 10.71 -8.42 -20.86
C LEU A 94 9.93 -9.70 -20.57
N VAL A 95 9.82 -10.10 -19.30
CA VAL A 95 9.21 -11.36 -18.87
C VAL A 95 8.32 -11.11 -17.67
N GLN A 96 7.00 -11.23 -17.85
CA GLN A 96 6.06 -11.11 -16.75
C GLN A 96 6.26 -12.22 -15.69
N PRO A 97 6.09 -11.92 -14.39
CA PRO A 97 5.74 -10.63 -13.80
C PRO A 97 6.95 -9.70 -13.58
N VAL A 98 6.70 -8.39 -13.55
CA VAL A 98 7.71 -7.39 -13.14
C VAL A 98 8.09 -7.64 -11.68
N LYS A 99 9.37 -7.81 -11.39
CA LYS A 99 9.87 -8.13 -10.04
C LYS A 99 10.39 -6.86 -9.34
N ILE A 100 9.72 -6.51 -8.26
CA ILE A 100 10.14 -5.48 -7.30
C ILE A 100 10.72 -6.23 -6.10
N ASN A 101 12.03 -6.48 -6.11
CA ASN A 101 12.69 -7.29 -5.08
C ASN A 101 12.48 -6.70 -3.68
N LYS A 102 12.59 -5.37 -3.57
CA LYS A 102 12.40 -4.63 -2.33
C LYS A 102 11.97 -3.19 -2.61
N LEU A 103 10.97 -2.70 -1.88
CA LEU A 103 10.67 -1.28 -1.78
C LEU A 103 10.59 -0.90 -0.30
N ALA A 104 11.46 0.01 0.12
CA ALA A 104 11.51 0.50 1.48
C ALA A 104 11.29 2.01 1.49
N VAL A 105 10.38 2.48 2.35
CA VAL A 105 10.07 3.89 2.54
C VAL A 105 10.30 4.23 4.01
N GLN A 106 11.11 5.24 4.31
CA GLN A 106 11.38 5.62 5.69
C GLN A 106 10.17 6.33 6.31
N GLU A 107 9.59 7.29 5.60
CA GLU A 107 8.39 8.01 6.03
C GLU A 107 7.43 8.12 4.85
N LEU A 108 6.20 7.67 5.02
CA LEU A 108 5.09 7.95 4.12
C LEU A 108 4.08 8.82 4.87
N ARG A 109 3.80 10.01 4.36
CA ARG A 109 2.79 10.92 4.90
C ARG A 109 1.64 11.03 3.91
N ILE A 110 0.43 10.79 4.39
CA ILE A 110 -0.80 10.96 3.64
C ILE A 110 -1.57 12.09 4.31
N THR A 111 -1.73 13.20 3.61
CA THR A 111 -2.43 14.38 4.10
C THR A 111 -3.71 14.57 3.30
N GLU A 112 -4.85 14.55 3.98
CA GLU A 112 -6.13 14.96 3.40
C GLU A 112 -6.13 16.49 3.22
N LEU A 113 -6.23 16.95 1.98
CA LEU A 113 -6.17 18.37 1.63
C LEU A 113 -7.54 19.05 1.72
N LYS A 114 -8.59 18.29 1.38
CA LYS A 114 -9.98 18.72 1.48
C LYS A 114 -10.70 17.69 2.34
N PRO A 115 -11.39 18.11 3.43
CA PRO A 115 -12.23 17.19 4.18
C PRO A 115 -13.21 16.53 3.22
N GLY A 116 -13.11 15.21 3.05
CA GLY A 116 -13.99 14.45 2.17
C GLY A 116 -15.43 14.58 2.64
N VAL A 117 -16.20 15.44 1.98
CA VAL A 117 -17.64 15.58 2.25
C VAL A 117 -18.43 14.47 1.55
N GLU A 118 -17.86 13.86 0.52
CA GLU A 118 -18.53 12.92 -0.39
C GLU A 118 -17.93 11.50 -0.35
N ALA A 119 -18.73 10.52 -0.78
CA ALA A 119 -18.30 9.14 -0.93
C ALA A 119 -17.37 9.00 -2.14
N THR A 120 -16.34 8.17 -2.03
CA THR A 120 -15.44 7.87 -3.15
C THR A 120 -16.19 7.04 -4.19
N PRO A 121 -16.25 7.44 -5.47
CA PRO A 121 -16.90 6.62 -6.49
C PRO A 121 -16.16 5.31 -6.69
N LEU A 122 -16.91 4.24 -6.99
CA LEU A 122 -16.31 2.95 -7.32
C LEU A 122 -15.47 3.07 -8.61
N PRO A 123 -14.18 2.70 -8.60
CA PRO A 123 -13.32 2.82 -9.78
C PRO A 123 -13.90 2.09 -10.99
N VAL A 124 -13.72 2.65 -12.19
CA VAL A 124 -14.19 2.02 -13.44
C VAL A 124 -13.42 0.71 -13.71
N SER A 125 -12.13 0.69 -13.40
CA SER A 125 -11.25 -0.47 -13.58
C SER A 125 -10.17 -0.49 -12.50
N LEU A 126 -9.81 -1.70 -12.06
CA LEU A 126 -8.60 -1.97 -11.27
C LEU A 126 -7.60 -2.84 -12.04
N ARG A 127 -7.86 -3.10 -13.34
CA ARG A 127 -6.95 -3.86 -14.18
C ARG A 127 -5.70 -3.03 -14.47
N LEU A 128 -4.55 -3.65 -14.27
CA LEU A 128 -3.26 -3.11 -14.71
C LEU A 128 -2.83 -3.85 -15.97
N PRO A 129 -2.18 -3.15 -16.93
CA PRO A 129 -1.66 -3.78 -18.14
C PRO A 129 -0.46 -4.71 -17.86
N VAL A 130 0.08 -4.65 -16.64
CA VAL A 130 1.25 -5.42 -16.20
C VAL A 130 0.92 -6.22 -14.95
N THR A 131 1.51 -7.41 -14.86
CA THR A 131 1.58 -8.21 -13.63
C THR A 131 2.88 -7.88 -12.89
N PHE A 132 2.86 -7.96 -11.56
CA PHE A 132 4.05 -7.68 -10.76
C PHE A 132 4.10 -8.55 -9.51
N SER A 133 5.30 -8.73 -8.97
CA SER A 133 5.55 -9.36 -7.68
C SER A 133 6.45 -8.47 -6.84
N ALA A 134 6.00 -8.16 -5.63
CA ALA A 134 6.72 -7.36 -4.66
C ALA A 134 6.73 -8.07 -3.29
N PRO A 135 7.67 -9.02 -3.06
CA PRO A 135 7.70 -9.83 -1.86
C PRO A 135 8.14 -9.07 -0.59
N SER A 136 8.77 -7.90 -0.73
CA SER A 136 9.27 -7.11 0.39
C SER A 136 8.94 -5.63 0.21
N LEU A 137 7.85 -5.19 0.83
CA LEU A 137 7.43 -3.80 0.93
C LEU A 137 7.51 -3.38 2.39
N THR A 138 8.25 -2.31 2.69
CA THR A 138 8.39 -1.79 4.05
C THR A 138 8.11 -0.30 4.11
N VAL A 139 7.36 0.11 5.14
CA VAL A 139 7.15 1.51 5.50
C VAL A 139 7.50 1.65 6.97
N ALA A 140 8.61 2.32 7.28
CA ALA A 140 9.09 2.42 8.65
C ALA A 140 8.16 3.29 9.51
N ARG A 141 7.66 4.39 8.93
CA ARG A 141 6.69 5.30 9.56
C ARG A 141 5.63 5.74 8.56
N LEU A 142 4.37 5.45 8.85
CA LEU A 142 3.22 5.97 8.11
C LEU A 142 2.51 7.01 8.97
N VAL A 143 2.31 8.20 8.41
CA VAL A 143 1.60 9.31 9.05
C VAL A 143 0.34 9.60 8.24
N PHE A 144 -0.82 9.46 8.86
CA PHE A 144 -2.10 9.83 8.26
C PHE A 144 -2.62 11.10 8.95
N LYS A 145 -2.73 12.20 8.20
CA LYS A 145 -3.20 13.50 8.68
C LYS A 145 -4.57 13.82 8.09
N ARG A 146 -5.57 13.97 8.96
CA ARG A 146 -6.94 14.35 8.63
C ARG A 146 -7.37 15.51 9.51
N GLY A 147 -7.51 16.70 8.91
CA GLY A 147 -7.76 17.93 9.67
C GLY A 147 -6.65 18.17 10.71
N ASN A 148 -7.06 18.25 11.98
CA ASN A 148 -6.14 18.42 13.12
C ASN A 148 -5.68 17.10 13.76
N ALA A 149 -6.21 15.95 13.32
CA ALA A 149 -5.83 14.65 13.83
C ALA A 149 -4.67 14.07 13.02
N GLU A 150 -3.65 13.54 13.72
CA GLU A 150 -2.54 12.81 13.14
C GLU A 150 -2.49 11.41 13.75
N GLN A 151 -2.48 10.39 12.89
CA GLN A 151 -2.31 8.99 13.28
C GLN A 151 -0.99 8.47 12.75
N VAL A 152 -0.25 7.74 13.58
CA VAL A 152 1.07 7.21 13.23
C VAL A 152 1.08 5.69 13.38
N LEU A 153 1.53 5.01 12.34
CA LEU A 153 1.79 3.57 12.34
C LEU A 153 3.26 3.34 12.04
N ASN A 154 3.88 2.34 12.67
CA ASN A 154 5.30 2.06 12.51
C ASN A 154 5.52 0.60 12.09
N GLY A 155 6.67 0.36 11.44
CA GLY A 155 7.12 -1.00 11.12
C GLY A 155 6.11 -1.79 10.30
N ILE A 156 5.60 -1.18 9.23
CA ILE A 156 4.67 -1.83 8.30
C ILE A 156 5.50 -2.66 7.33
N GLU A 157 5.23 -3.95 7.29
CA GLU A 157 5.90 -4.91 6.42
C GLU A 157 4.85 -5.78 5.72
N PHE A 158 4.86 -5.77 4.39
CA PHE A 158 3.91 -6.53 3.59
C PHE A 158 4.52 -6.98 2.26
N ALA A 159 3.85 -7.93 1.63
CA ALA A 159 4.08 -8.33 0.26
C ALA A 159 2.84 -8.02 -0.58
N LEU A 160 3.04 -7.69 -1.85
CA LEU A 160 1.96 -7.44 -2.80
C LEU A 160 2.30 -8.05 -4.14
N ASP A 161 1.37 -8.86 -4.66
CA ASP A 161 1.45 -9.45 -5.99
C ASP A 161 0.21 -9.06 -6.79
N LYS A 162 0.39 -8.83 -8.09
CA LYS A 162 -0.69 -8.66 -9.05
C LYS A 162 -0.52 -9.70 -10.16
N ASP A 163 -1.43 -10.67 -10.19
CA ASP A 163 -1.54 -11.60 -11.32
C ASP A 163 -2.48 -11.04 -12.40
N ALA A 164 -2.86 -11.84 -13.39
CA ALA A 164 -3.72 -11.39 -14.48
C ALA A 164 -5.15 -10.96 -14.05
N ALA A 165 -5.62 -11.36 -12.87
CA ALA A 165 -7.02 -11.20 -12.46
C ALA A 165 -7.23 -10.63 -11.04
N ARG A 166 -6.19 -10.60 -10.19
CA ARG A 166 -6.32 -10.20 -8.79
C ARG A 166 -5.03 -9.69 -8.18
N TYR A 167 -5.20 -8.88 -7.15
CA TYR A 167 -4.17 -8.48 -6.21
C TYR A 167 -4.16 -9.47 -5.04
N ARG A 168 -2.97 -9.83 -4.57
CA ARG A 168 -2.77 -10.59 -3.33
C ARG A 168 -1.82 -9.82 -2.43
N MET A 169 -2.28 -9.48 -1.24
CA MET A 169 -1.50 -8.82 -0.22
C MET A 169 -1.28 -9.78 0.93
N ARG A 170 -0.05 -9.84 1.44
CA ARG A 170 0.26 -10.52 2.70
C ARG A 170 0.87 -9.50 3.65
N LEU A 171 0.17 -9.21 4.73
CA LEU A 171 0.62 -8.33 5.79
C LEU A 171 1.40 -9.14 6.81
N ASN A 172 2.70 -8.90 6.89
CA ASN A 172 3.59 -9.61 7.80
C ASN A 172 3.54 -9.00 9.19
N LYS A 173 3.54 -7.66 9.24
CA LYS A 173 3.60 -6.91 10.48
C LYS A 173 3.12 -5.49 10.30
N ILE A 174 2.34 -5.01 11.26
CA ILE A 174 2.16 -3.58 11.56
C ILE A 174 2.35 -3.45 13.06
N VAL A 175 3.13 -2.46 13.49
CA VAL A 175 3.22 -2.09 14.90
C VAL A 175 2.39 -0.83 15.13
N SER A 176 1.36 -0.97 15.96
CA SER A 176 0.45 0.10 16.31
C SER A 176 0.33 0.25 17.82
N ALA A 177 -0.29 1.33 18.29
CA ALA A 177 -0.61 1.52 19.72
C ALA A 177 -1.55 0.44 20.26
N TRP A 178 -2.31 -0.22 19.38
CA TRP A 178 -3.29 -1.26 19.69
C TRP A 178 -2.74 -2.67 19.45
N GLY A 179 -1.42 -2.84 19.26
CA GLY A 179 -0.80 -4.16 19.11
C GLY A 179 -0.29 -4.44 17.70
N SER A 180 -0.04 -5.72 17.42
CA SER A 180 0.50 -6.20 16.15
C SER A 180 -0.59 -6.76 15.24
N VAL A 181 -0.51 -6.42 13.94
CA VAL A 181 -1.43 -6.93 12.91
C VAL A 181 -0.67 -7.75 11.89
N GLN A 182 -1.26 -8.88 11.52
CA GLN A 182 -0.84 -9.71 10.41
C GLN A 182 -2.07 -10.21 9.65
N GLY A 183 -1.89 -10.61 8.39
CA GLY A 183 -2.99 -11.16 7.62
C GLY A 183 -2.73 -11.28 6.13
N GLU A 184 -3.78 -11.59 5.40
CA GLU A 184 -3.75 -11.75 3.96
C GLU A 184 -5.04 -11.20 3.35
N MET A 185 -4.96 -10.74 2.10
CA MET A 185 -6.10 -10.22 1.36
C MET A 185 -5.95 -10.55 -0.11
N THR A 186 -7.05 -10.95 -0.74
CA THR A 186 -7.20 -11.02 -2.18
C THR A 186 -8.27 -10.05 -2.65
N LEU A 187 -7.97 -9.32 -3.72
CA LEU A 187 -8.89 -8.37 -4.36
C LEU A 187 -8.92 -8.66 -5.86
N ALA A 188 -10.07 -9.06 -6.38
CA ALA A 188 -10.26 -9.20 -7.83
C ALA A 188 -10.15 -7.83 -8.50
N ASP A 189 -9.55 -7.79 -9.69
CA ASP A 189 -9.33 -6.55 -10.45
C ASP A 189 -10.48 -6.22 -11.42
N THR A 190 -11.51 -7.06 -11.43
CA THR A 190 -12.72 -6.96 -12.24
C THR A 190 -13.93 -6.77 -11.34
N ARG A 191 -14.89 -5.95 -11.80
CA ARG A 191 -16.16 -5.74 -11.09
C ARG A 191 -16.86 -7.10 -10.88
N PRO A 192 -17.43 -7.36 -9.70
CA PRO A 192 -17.70 -6.40 -8.61
C PRO A 192 -16.53 -6.19 -7.63
N TYR A 193 -15.31 -6.56 -8.01
CA TYR A 193 -14.10 -6.49 -7.19
C TYR A 193 -14.25 -7.31 -5.92
N ALA A 194 -14.41 -8.63 -6.09
CA ALA A 194 -14.53 -9.56 -4.98
C ALA A 194 -13.33 -9.43 -4.02
N VAL A 195 -13.62 -9.38 -2.72
CA VAL A 195 -12.62 -9.26 -1.65
C VAL A 195 -12.75 -10.45 -0.72
N GLN A 196 -11.61 -11.06 -0.40
CA GLN A 196 -11.47 -12.00 0.70
C GLN A 196 -10.25 -11.58 1.51
N ALA A 197 -10.36 -11.55 2.82
CA ALA A 197 -9.23 -11.24 3.68
C ALA A 197 -9.33 -11.96 5.02
N ARG A 198 -8.18 -12.19 5.64
CA ARG A 198 -8.09 -12.69 7.00
C ARG A 198 -7.05 -11.89 7.74
N PHE A 199 -7.40 -11.39 8.92
CA PHE A 199 -6.47 -10.63 9.75
C PHE A 199 -6.50 -11.13 11.18
N VAL A 200 -5.35 -11.02 11.82
CA VAL A 200 -5.18 -11.25 13.24
C VAL A 200 -4.58 -10.00 13.83
N LEU A 201 -5.27 -9.44 14.81
CA LEU A 201 -4.77 -8.41 15.70
C LEU A 201 -4.51 -9.05 17.06
N GLN A 202 -3.33 -8.84 17.62
CA GLN A 202 -3.03 -9.28 18.98
C GLN A 202 -2.21 -8.24 19.74
N SER A 203 -2.42 -8.20 21.04
CA SER A 203 -1.58 -7.46 21.97
C SER A 203 -1.05 -8.44 23.02
N GLU A 204 0.26 -8.39 23.24
CA GLU A 204 0.96 -9.22 24.23
C GLU A 204 1.34 -8.41 25.48
N SER A 205 0.85 -7.17 25.59
CA SER A 205 1.06 -6.36 26.79
C SER A 205 0.44 -7.04 28.01
N ARG A 206 1.21 -7.15 29.11
CA ARG A 206 0.76 -7.77 30.37
C ARG A 206 -0.55 -7.20 30.92
N GLN A 207 -0.88 -5.95 30.60
CA GLN A 207 -2.11 -5.29 31.07
C GLN A 207 -3.26 -5.32 30.05
N GLN A 208 -2.98 -5.72 28.79
CA GLN A 208 -3.93 -5.65 27.67
C GLN A 208 -3.70 -6.83 26.72
N ALA A 209 -3.65 -8.04 27.26
CA ALA A 209 -3.48 -9.25 26.45
C ALA A 209 -4.81 -9.59 25.76
N TYR A 210 -4.84 -9.53 24.44
CA TYR A 210 -6.00 -9.91 23.66
C TYR A 210 -5.61 -10.41 22.27
N ARG A 211 -6.54 -11.13 21.65
CA ARG A 211 -6.43 -11.59 20.26
C ARG A 211 -7.78 -11.43 19.58
N ILE A 212 -7.76 -10.88 18.38
CA ILE A 212 -8.91 -10.75 17.48
C ILE A 212 -8.53 -11.39 16.16
N ALA A 213 -9.28 -12.39 15.72
CA ALA A 213 -9.16 -12.97 14.39
C ALA A 213 -10.42 -12.62 13.60
N ALA A 214 -10.27 -12.14 12.37
CA ALA A 214 -11.40 -11.73 11.54
C ALA A 214 -11.24 -12.24 10.11
N ASP A 215 -12.31 -12.80 9.57
CA ASP A 215 -12.51 -13.09 8.15
C ASP A 215 -13.34 -11.95 7.55
N VAL A 216 -12.95 -11.50 6.36
CA VAL A 216 -13.64 -10.45 5.62
C VAL A 216 -13.97 -10.97 4.22
N GLY A 217 -15.23 -10.84 3.81
CA GLY A 217 -15.71 -11.26 2.51
C GLY A 217 -16.60 -10.22 1.84
N GLY A 218 -16.85 -10.38 0.54
CA GLY A 218 -17.79 -9.55 -0.22
C GLY A 218 -17.15 -8.89 -1.42
N THR A 219 -17.38 -7.58 -1.56
CA THR A 219 -16.97 -6.77 -2.72
C THR A 219 -16.36 -5.45 -2.25
N LEU A 220 -15.55 -4.78 -3.07
CA LEU A 220 -14.95 -3.49 -2.68
C LEU A 220 -16.00 -2.43 -2.29
N SER A 221 -17.22 -2.52 -2.83
CA SER A 221 -18.35 -1.67 -2.46
C SER A 221 -18.99 -2.04 -1.13
N GLN A 222 -18.97 -3.32 -0.73
CA GLN A 222 -19.60 -3.81 0.50
C GLN A 222 -18.85 -5.04 1.03
N LEU A 223 -18.30 -4.90 2.24
CA LEU A 223 -17.62 -5.97 2.95
C LEU A 223 -18.43 -6.42 4.16
N MET A 224 -18.38 -7.71 4.43
CA MET A 224 -18.86 -8.34 5.66
C MET A 224 -17.64 -8.83 6.42
N LEU A 225 -17.57 -8.51 7.71
CA LEU A 225 -16.53 -8.94 8.62
C LEU A 225 -17.17 -9.84 9.67
N ASP A 226 -16.58 -11.01 9.86
CA ASP A 226 -16.91 -11.97 10.90
C ASP A 226 -15.65 -12.22 11.73
N GLY A 227 -15.71 -11.90 13.03
CA GLY A 227 -14.55 -11.91 13.90
C GLY A 227 -14.81 -12.59 15.22
N LYS A 228 -13.73 -13.12 15.81
CA LYS A 228 -13.70 -13.68 17.15
C LYS A 228 -12.61 -13.00 17.95
N ALA A 229 -12.97 -12.52 19.12
CA ALA A 229 -12.06 -11.90 20.07
C ALA A 229 -11.95 -12.75 21.34
N THR A 230 -10.76 -12.74 21.93
CA THR A 230 -10.48 -13.30 23.25
C THR A 230 -9.72 -12.26 24.05
N ALA A 231 -10.24 -11.87 25.20
CA ALA A 231 -9.63 -10.90 26.10
C ALA A 231 -10.14 -11.13 27.53
N TRP A 232 -9.28 -10.96 28.54
CA TRP A 232 -9.71 -10.90 29.95
C TRP A 232 -10.58 -12.10 30.40
N GLY A 233 -10.18 -13.31 29.97
CA GLY A 233 -10.90 -14.56 30.23
C GLY A 233 -12.19 -14.77 29.42
N GLY A 234 -12.70 -13.72 28.78
CA GLY A 234 -13.91 -13.75 27.97
C GLY A 234 -13.66 -13.94 26.48
N LYS A 235 -14.77 -14.15 25.76
CA LYS A 235 -14.82 -14.27 24.30
C LYS A 235 -15.81 -13.26 23.77
N ALA A 236 -15.61 -12.82 22.52
CA ALA A 236 -16.63 -12.07 21.81
C ALA A 236 -16.71 -12.47 20.34
N ASP A 237 -17.93 -12.52 19.82
CA ASP A 237 -18.21 -12.63 18.39
C ASP A 237 -18.52 -11.23 17.83
N ILE A 238 -17.94 -10.92 16.67
CA ILE A 238 -17.99 -9.61 16.04
C ILE A 238 -18.54 -9.79 14.63
N HIS A 239 -19.65 -9.12 14.32
CA HIS A 239 -20.20 -9.05 12.97
C HIS A 239 -20.26 -7.59 12.55
N ALA A 240 -19.66 -7.24 11.41
CA ALA A 240 -19.70 -5.88 10.92
C ALA A 240 -19.94 -5.80 9.41
N LYS A 241 -20.76 -4.82 9.02
CA LYS A 241 -21.01 -4.47 7.62
C LYS A 241 -20.31 -3.16 7.30
N LEU A 242 -19.45 -3.19 6.28
CA LEU A 242 -18.64 -2.04 5.85
C LEU A 242 -18.97 -1.65 4.41
N LEU A 243 -18.98 -0.34 4.14
CA LEU A 243 -18.98 0.27 2.82
C LEU A 243 -17.68 1.08 2.67
N PRO A 244 -16.55 0.47 2.28
CA PRO A 244 -15.23 1.10 2.32
C PRO A 244 -15.11 2.43 1.57
N LEU A 245 -15.96 2.62 0.55
CA LEU A 245 -15.99 3.80 -0.30
C LEU A 245 -17.01 4.86 0.17
N ALA A 246 -17.84 4.53 1.16
CA ALA A 246 -18.75 5.50 1.76
C ALA A 246 -18.00 6.45 2.69
N ARG A 247 -18.57 7.64 2.91
CA ARG A 247 -18.02 8.65 3.83
C ARG A 247 -17.79 8.11 5.24
N VAL A 248 -18.74 7.33 5.74
CA VAL A 248 -18.63 6.59 7.01
C VAL A 248 -18.60 5.11 6.65
N PRO A 249 -17.43 4.45 6.70
CA PRO A 249 -17.31 3.08 6.23
C PRO A 249 -18.11 2.07 7.04
N LEU A 250 -18.29 2.28 8.35
CA LEU A 250 -19.03 1.34 9.19
C LEU A 250 -20.54 1.59 9.10
N VAL A 251 -21.29 0.60 8.60
CA VAL A 251 -22.76 0.65 8.52
C VAL A 251 -23.40 0.11 9.79
N GLU A 252 -22.91 -1.02 10.26
CA GLU A 252 -23.38 -1.67 11.47
C GLU A 252 -22.25 -2.56 12.01
N ALA A 253 -22.07 -2.57 13.32
CA ALA A 253 -21.30 -3.60 14.01
C ALA A 253 -22.11 -4.14 15.19
N ARG A 254 -22.13 -5.46 15.33
CA ARG A 254 -22.68 -6.16 16.48
C ARG A 254 -21.56 -6.94 17.15
N ILE A 255 -21.40 -6.75 18.45
CA ILE A 255 -20.37 -7.40 19.26
C ILE A 255 -21.08 -8.10 20.41
N GLU A 256 -21.01 -9.42 20.45
CA GLU A 256 -21.58 -10.25 21.51
C GLU A 256 -20.44 -10.76 22.38
N ALA A 257 -20.29 -10.21 23.57
CA ALA A 257 -19.26 -10.61 24.53
C ALA A 257 -19.87 -11.47 25.63
N ALA A 258 -19.14 -12.51 26.04
CA ALA A 258 -19.52 -13.40 27.13
C ALA A 258 -18.30 -13.85 27.93
N GLY A 259 -18.50 -14.14 29.21
CA GLY A 259 -17.46 -14.68 30.07
C GLY A 259 -16.40 -13.65 30.51
N VAL A 260 -16.67 -12.35 30.35
CA VAL A 260 -15.68 -11.30 30.69
C VAL A 260 -15.59 -11.17 32.20
N ASN A 261 -14.38 -11.33 32.76
CA ASN A 261 -14.14 -11.17 34.19
C ASN A 261 -13.48 -9.81 34.50
N PRO A 262 -14.21 -8.85 35.11
CA PRO A 262 -13.66 -7.53 35.42
C PRO A 262 -12.40 -7.59 36.31
N ALA A 263 -12.32 -8.53 37.25
CA ALA A 263 -11.15 -8.68 38.10
C ALA A 263 -9.87 -9.03 37.33
N SER A 264 -9.97 -9.54 36.10
CA SER A 264 -8.82 -9.82 35.23
C SER A 264 -8.30 -8.58 34.48
N LEU A 265 -9.08 -7.50 34.42
CA LEU A 265 -8.67 -6.19 33.93
C LEU A 265 -7.94 -5.40 35.01
N ARG A 266 -8.51 -5.35 36.21
CA ARG A 266 -8.02 -4.57 37.34
C ARG A 266 -8.34 -5.31 38.65
N PRO A 267 -7.37 -5.51 39.57
CA PRO A 267 -7.57 -6.34 40.76
C PRO A 267 -8.62 -5.84 41.76
N ASP A 268 -8.97 -4.56 41.72
CA ASP A 268 -9.98 -3.90 42.55
C ASP A 268 -11.40 -4.03 41.99
N LEU A 269 -11.57 -4.58 40.79
CA LEU A 269 -12.87 -4.84 40.20
C LEU A 269 -13.46 -6.17 40.73
N PRO A 270 -14.79 -6.27 40.84
CA PRO A 270 -15.44 -7.48 41.33
C PRO A 270 -15.18 -8.67 40.40
N GLN A 271 -15.05 -9.86 41.00
CA GLN A 271 -15.13 -11.11 40.24
C GLN A 271 -16.57 -11.33 39.81
N ALA A 272 -16.80 -11.36 38.51
CA ALA A 272 -18.11 -11.58 37.91
C ALA A 272 -17.94 -12.21 36.53
N GLU A 273 -18.99 -12.83 36.02
CA GLU A 273 -19.06 -13.28 34.64
C GLU A 273 -20.02 -12.37 33.88
N LEU A 274 -19.46 -11.45 33.08
CA LEU A 274 -20.25 -10.48 32.34
C LEU A 274 -20.48 -10.94 30.91
N SER A 275 -21.72 -10.72 30.45
CA SER A 275 -22.12 -10.83 29.06
C SER A 275 -22.77 -9.52 28.62
N ALA A 276 -22.47 -9.09 27.40
CA ALA A 276 -22.97 -7.82 26.86
C ALA A 276 -23.14 -7.91 25.34
N VAL A 277 -24.13 -7.22 24.80
CA VAL A 277 -24.35 -7.14 23.36
C VAL A 277 -24.33 -5.67 22.93
N PHE A 278 -23.29 -5.29 22.20
CA PHE A 278 -23.15 -3.95 21.67
C PHE A 278 -23.61 -3.92 20.23
N VAL A 279 -24.53 -3.01 19.90
CA VAL A 279 -24.91 -2.70 18.53
C VAL A 279 -24.51 -1.26 18.22
N LEU A 280 -23.63 -1.10 17.24
CA LEU A 280 -23.08 0.17 16.79
C LEU A 280 -23.65 0.49 15.42
N LYS A 281 -24.34 1.64 15.31
CA LYS A 281 -24.80 2.21 14.04
C LYS A 281 -24.31 3.64 13.92
N PRO A 282 -23.85 4.08 12.73
CA PRO A 282 -23.43 5.45 12.52
C PRO A 282 -24.65 6.36 12.67
N GLN A 283 -24.59 7.32 13.59
CA GLN A 283 -25.63 8.34 13.70
C GLN A 283 -25.35 9.43 12.66
N ARG A 284 -26.36 9.81 11.87
CA ARG A 284 -26.20 10.92 10.91
C ARG A 284 -25.86 12.20 11.69
N ALA A 285 -24.66 12.71 11.44
CA ALA A 285 -24.04 13.90 12.01
C ALA A 285 -23.74 13.81 13.54
N GLN A 286 -22.48 13.48 13.85
CA GLN A 286 -21.75 13.76 15.11
C GLN A 286 -21.85 12.79 16.32
N GLY A 287 -22.18 11.51 16.14
CA GLY A 287 -22.07 10.57 17.28
C GLY A 287 -22.16 9.08 16.96
N TRP A 288 -21.69 8.27 17.91
CA TRP A 288 -21.98 6.83 18.00
C TRP A 288 -23.14 6.64 18.97
N GLN A 289 -24.20 5.96 18.54
CA GLN A 289 -25.21 5.44 19.46
C GLN A 289 -24.94 3.95 19.67
N GLY A 290 -24.66 3.60 20.92
CA GLY A 290 -24.61 2.22 21.39
C GLY A 290 -25.81 1.96 22.29
N SER A 291 -26.50 0.84 22.07
CA SER A 291 -27.28 0.18 23.11
C SER A 291 -26.45 -0.97 23.68
N VAL A 292 -26.53 -1.15 24.99
CA VAL A 292 -25.94 -2.28 25.73
C VAL A 292 -27.04 -3.28 26.07
#